data_AF-A0A7Y3GX26-F1
#
_entry.id   AF-A0A7Y3GX26-F1
#
_cell.length_a   1.000
_cell.length_b   1.000
_cell.length_c   1.000
_cell.angle_alpha   90.00
_cell.angle_beta   90.00
_cell.angle_gamma   90.00
#
_symmetry.space_group_name_H-M   'P 1'
#
loop_
_entity.id
_entity.type
_entity.pdbx_description
1 polymer ?
#
loop_
_entity_poly.entity_id
_entity_poly.type
_entity_poly.pdbx_seq_one_letter_code
_entity_poly.pdbx_strand_id
1 'polypeptide(L)'
;MQKAELRAAWWPEKWQAGAFIMKDYDESRDFKFLELNGDFDLFADGSVVVLDSKGHTQGHQSLLVRLPKTGSLILAADAVYTPENEAGVIPGISWNTYESMESINRLKRIRDAEGGELWYSHHAPQYDAHKHDAPYE
;
A
#
# COMPACT_ATOMS: atom_id res chain seq x y z
N MET A 1 3.39 -9.35 -6.18
CA MET A 1 2.30 -8.40 -6.51
C MET A 1 0.98 -9.13 -6.47
N GLN A 2 -0.09 -8.51 -5.97
CA GLN A 2 -1.40 -9.16 -5.94
C GLN A 2 -1.87 -9.51 -7.35
N LYS A 3 -2.38 -10.72 -7.53
CA LYS A 3 -2.90 -11.20 -8.82
C LYS A 3 -4.03 -10.31 -9.36
N ALA A 4 -4.88 -9.83 -8.45
CA ALA A 4 -5.96 -8.91 -8.78
C ALA A 4 -5.44 -7.57 -9.34
N GLU A 5 -4.30 -7.08 -8.83
CA GLU A 5 -3.69 -5.83 -9.32
C GLU A 5 -3.10 -5.99 -10.72
N LEU A 6 -2.41 -7.10 -10.96
CA LEU A 6 -1.90 -7.41 -12.30
C LEU A 6 -3.05 -7.46 -13.31
N ARG A 7 -4.17 -8.12 -12.97
CA ARG A 7 -5.35 -8.14 -13.84
C ARG A 7 -5.92 -6.75 -14.05
N ALA A 8 -6.07 -5.96 -12.99
CA ALA A 8 -6.66 -4.63 -13.04
C ALA A 8 -5.80 -3.65 -13.83
N ALA A 9 -4.47 -3.71 -13.73
CA ALA A 9 -3.58 -2.85 -14.51
C ALA A 9 -3.78 -3.07 -16.01
N TRP A 10 -3.71 -4.32 -16.49
CA TRP A 10 -3.83 -4.63 -17.91
C TRP A 10 -5.26 -4.55 -18.46
N TRP A 11 -6.27 -4.80 -17.60
CA TRP A 11 -7.69 -4.78 -17.96
C TRP A 11 -8.53 -4.11 -16.87
N PRO A 12 -8.41 -2.78 -16.71
CA PRO A 12 -9.10 -2.06 -15.65
C PRO A 12 -10.60 -1.98 -15.92
N GLU A 13 -11.37 -1.78 -14.83
CA GLU A 13 -12.76 -1.37 -14.96
C GLU A 13 -12.83 -0.02 -15.69
N LYS A 14 -13.82 0.17 -16.57
CA LYS A 14 -13.88 1.35 -17.46
C LYS A 14 -13.79 2.69 -16.72
N TRP A 15 -14.35 2.75 -15.52
CA TRP A 15 -14.40 3.94 -14.69
C TRP A 15 -13.10 4.19 -13.88
N GLN A 16 -12.21 3.19 -13.79
CA GLN A 16 -10.86 3.32 -13.22
C GLN A 16 -9.75 3.33 -14.27
N ALA A 17 -10.07 3.07 -15.54
CA ALA A 17 -9.07 2.97 -16.61
C ALA A 17 -8.16 4.21 -16.71
N GLY A 18 -8.68 5.40 -16.40
CA GLY A 18 -7.90 6.64 -16.39
C GLY A 18 -6.83 6.73 -15.29
N ALA A 19 -6.90 5.89 -14.25
CA ALA A 19 -5.90 5.82 -13.19
C ALA A 19 -4.71 4.92 -13.53
N PHE A 20 -4.82 4.06 -14.55
CA PHE A 20 -3.73 3.20 -15.01
C PHE A 20 -3.06 3.78 -16.26
N ILE A 21 -1.91 4.41 -16.08
CA ILE A 21 -1.11 4.93 -17.18
C ILE A 21 -0.28 3.78 -17.75
N MET A 22 -0.68 3.27 -18.92
CA MET A 22 -0.04 2.12 -19.58
C MET A 22 1.49 2.23 -19.68
N LYS A 23 1.99 3.44 -19.95
CA LYS A 23 3.43 3.73 -20.09
C LYS A 23 4.23 3.51 -18.80
N ASP A 24 3.58 3.46 -17.65
CA ASP A 24 4.27 3.26 -16.37
C ASP A 24 4.65 1.78 -16.16
N TYR A 25 4.02 0.85 -16.89
CA TYR A 25 4.18 -0.59 -16.65
C TYR A 25 4.17 -1.48 -17.90
N ASP A 26 4.03 -0.95 -19.12
CA ASP A 26 3.95 -1.75 -20.34
C ASP A 26 5.22 -2.58 -20.62
N GLU A 27 6.39 -2.08 -20.22
CA GLU A 27 7.66 -2.81 -20.27
C GLU A 27 7.70 -4.01 -19.31
N SER A 28 6.79 -4.11 -18.34
CA SER A 28 6.75 -5.21 -17.37
C SER A 28 6.05 -6.48 -17.87
N ARG A 29 5.57 -6.49 -19.12
CA ARG A 29 4.73 -7.58 -19.67
C ARG A 29 5.37 -8.96 -19.58
N ASP A 30 6.68 -9.03 -19.79
CA ASP A 30 7.45 -10.27 -19.81
C ASP A 30 8.12 -10.57 -18.46
N PHE A 31 7.84 -9.77 -17.42
CA PHE A 31 8.39 -10.02 -16.10
C PHE A 31 7.78 -11.28 -15.49
N LYS A 32 8.61 -12.04 -14.77
CA LYS A 32 8.14 -13.16 -13.96
C LYS A 32 7.69 -12.64 -12.60
N PHE A 33 6.39 -12.40 -12.46
CA PHE A 33 5.83 -11.94 -11.19
C PHE A 33 5.73 -13.07 -10.17
N LEU A 34 6.07 -12.76 -8.92
CA LEU A 34 5.54 -13.49 -7.77
C LEU A 34 4.10 -13.03 -7.55
N GLU A 35 3.14 -13.82 -8.05
CA GLU A 35 1.71 -13.55 -7.91
C GLU A 35 1.22 -13.91 -6.50
N LEU A 36 0.64 -12.92 -5.82
CA LEU A 36 0.13 -13.04 -4.45
C LEU A 36 -1.40 -13.07 -4.43
N ASN A 37 -1.96 -13.70 -3.41
CA ASN A 37 -3.38 -13.63 -3.07
C ASN A 37 -3.52 -13.45 -1.56
N GLY A 38 -3.43 -12.20 -1.10
CA GLY A 38 -3.46 -11.87 0.33
C GLY A 38 -2.09 -11.41 0.85
N ASP A 39 -1.96 -11.45 2.18
CA ASP A 39 -0.71 -11.13 2.85
C ASP A 39 0.42 -12.10 2.46
N PHE A 40 1.66 -11.61 2.49
CA PHE A 40 2.83 -12.41 2.17
C PHE A 40 4.07 -11.91 2.91
N ASP A 41 4.73 -12.79 3.66
CA ASP A 41 6.03 -12.51 4.27
C ASP A 41 7.13 -12.78 3.24
N LEU A 42 7.83 -11.72 2.83
CA LEU A 42 8.79 -11.76 1.73
C LEU A 42 10.03 -12.59 2.04
N PHE A 43 10.47 -12.60 3.30
CA PHE A 43 11.70 -13.26 3.74
C PHE A 43 11.45 -14.42 4.71
N ALA A 44 10.19 -14.67 5.07
CA ALA A 44 9.77 -15.69 6.04
C ALA A 44 10.37 -15.50 7.45
N ASP A 45 10.72 -14.26 7.79
CA ASP A 45 11.25 -13.85 9.09
C ASP A 45 10.43 -12.70 9.73
N GLY A 46 9.35 -12.27 9.08
CA GLY A 46 8.50 -11.16 9.49
C GLY A 46 9.11 -9.78 9.28
N SER A 47 10.31 -9.64 8.69
CA SER A 47 10.94 -8.33 8.53
C SER A 47 10.20 -7.44 7.52
N VAL A 48 9.69 -8.02 6.43
CA VAL A 48 8.91 -7.33 5.40
C VAL A 48 7.70 -8.16 5.03
N VAL A 49 6.52 -7.68 5.44
CA VAL A 49 5.25 -8.35 5.19
C VAL A 49 4.40 -7.49 4.27
N VAL A 50 4.06 -8.03 3.11
CA VAL A 50 3.03 -7.50 2.23
C VAL A 50 1.68 -7.69 2.90
N LEU A 51 0.89 -6.62 2.96
CA LEU A 51 -0.45 -6.62 3.52
C LEU A 51 -1.46 -6.42 2.39
N ASP A 52 -2.43 -7.33 2.23
CA ASP A 52 -3.60 -7.07 1.39
C ASP A 52 -4.38 -5.89 2.00
N SER A 53 -4.48 -4.83 1.21
CA SER A 53 -5.15 -3.59 1.55
C SER A 53 -6.01 -3.11 0.39
N LYS A 54 -6.72 -4.05 -0.25
CA LYS A 54 -7.65 -3.79 -1.36
C LYS A 54 -8.66 -2.69 -1.03
N GLY A 55 -9.13 -2.00 -2.05
CA GLY A 55 -10.12 -0.94 -1.92
C GLY A 55 -9.76 0.26 -2.76
N HIS A 56 -8.53 0.78 -2.66
CA HIS A 56 -8.05 1.82 -3.57
C HIS A 56 -8.04 1.29 -5.02
N THR A 57 -7.42 0.13 -5.22
CA THR A 57 -7.55 -0.73 -6.41
C THR A 57 -7.98 -2.15 -5.99
N GLN A 58 -8.24 -3.02 -6.97
CA GLN A 58 -8.67 -4.41 -6.74
C GLN A 58 -7.62 -5.26 -6.02
N GLY A 59 -6.33 -4.95 -6.19
CA GLY A 59 -5.23 -5.66 -5.56
C GLY A 59 -4.22 -4.73 -4.88
N HIS A 60 -4.68 -3.59 -4.37
CA HIS A 60 -3.84 -2.68 -3.61
C HIS A 60 -3.18 -3.43 -2.43
N GLN A 61 -1.91 -3.11 -2.17
CA GLN A 61 -1.12 -3.73 -1.10
C GLN A 61 -0.28 -2.67 -0.38
N SER A 62 -0.16 -2.84 0.93
CA SER A 62 0.69 -2.03 1.80
C SER A 62 1.85 -2.89 2.31
N LEU A 63 2.81 -2.30 3.03
CA LEU A 63 3.92 -3.04 3.63
C LEU A 63 3.98 -2.78 5.12
N LEU A 64 4.13 -3.83 5.92
CA LEU A 64 4.67 -3.75 7.28
C LEU A 64 6.16 -4.08 7.21
N VAL A 65 6.99 -3.14 7.68
CA VAL A 65 8.43 -3.25 7.70
C VAL A 65 8.89 -3.16 9.15
N ARG A 66 9.67 -4.14 9.61
CA ARG A 66 10.24 -4.18 10.96
C ARG A 66 11.73 -3.94 10.86
N LEU A 67 12.17 -2.78 11.33
CA LEU A 67 13.57 -2.38 11.28
C LEU A 67 14.20 -2.41 12.68
N PRO A 68 15.41 -2.97 12.86
CA PRO A 68 16.01 -3.12 14.19
C PRO A 68 16.18 -1.82 15.00
N LYS A 69 16.42 -0.68 14.35
CA LYS A 69 16.66 0.61 15.03
C LYS A 69 15.44 1.53 15.07
N THR A 70 14.52 1.38 14.11
CA THR A 70 13.35 2.27 13.96
C THR A 70 12.09 1.66 14.57
N GLY A 71 12.05 0.34 14.72
CA GLY A 71 10.85 -0.40 15.07
C GLY A 71 10.00 -0.72 13.83
N SER A 72 8.71 -0.95 14.07
CA SER A 72 7.74 -1.29 13.03
C SER A 72 7.19 -0.04 12.36
N LEU A 73 7.11 -0.05 11.03
CA LEU A 73 6.50 0.98 10.22
C LEU A 73 5.63 0.37 9.14
N ILE A 74 4.49 1.01 8.88
CA ILE A 74 3.55 0.59 7.85
C ILE A 74 3.58 1.61 6.74
N LEU A 75 4.09 1.19 5.58
CA LEU A 75 3.99 1.95 4.35
C LEU A 75 2.58 1.74 3.81
N ALA A 76 1.68 2.67 4.10
CA ALA A 76 0.27 2.54 3.75
C ALA A 76 0.05 2.55 2.24
N ALA A 77 0.94 3.23 1.50
CA ALA A 77 0.73 3.57 0.10
C ALA A 77 -0.65 4.22 -0.08
N ASP A 78 -1.32 3.90 -1.17
CA ASP A 78 -2.55 4.57 -1.58
C ASP A 78 -3.81 4.06 -0.86
N ALA A 79 -3.65 3.14 0.10
CA ALA A 79 -4.70 2.85 1.06
C ALA A 79 -4.97 4.05 1.99
N VAL A 80 -3.94 4.88 2.27
CA VAL A 80 -4.05 6.07 3.12
C VAL A 80 -3.16 7.19 2.57
N TYR A 81 -3.76 8.17 1.89
CA TYR A 81 -3.00 9.29 1.33
C TYR A 81 -2.54 10.28 2.38
N THR A 82 -3.42 10.59 3.34
CA THR A 82 -3.23 11.64 4.34
C THR A 82 -3.91 11.26 5.68
N PRO A 83 -3.64 11.99 6.78
CA PRO A 83 -4.30 11.78 8.07
C PRO A 83 -5.83 11.84 8.00
N GLU A 84 -6.40 12.63 7.08
CA GLU A 84 -7.85 12.70 6.87
C GLU A 84 -8.41 11.35 6.41
N ASN A 85 -7.68 10.61 5.58
CA ASN A 85 -8.10 9.26 5.20
C ASN A 85 -8.07 8.31 6.38
N GLU A 86 -7.03 8.40 7.22
CA GLU A 86 -6.95 7.61 8.44
C GLU A 86 -8.09 7.92 9.42
N ALA A 87 -8.53 9.19 9.45
CA ALA A 87 -9.67 9.66 10.24
C ALA A 87 -11.03 9.25 9.67
N GLY A 88 -11.08 8.69 8.45
CA GLY A 88 -12.27 8.10 7.84
C GLY A 88 -12.81 8.83 6.63
N VAL A 89 -12.08 9.79 6.07
CA VAL A 89 -12.41 10.37 4.76
C VAL A 89 -12.03 9.37 3.67
N ILE A 90 -12.98 9.03 2.80
CA ILE A 90 -12.73 8.07 1.72
C ILE A 90 -11.64 8.62 0.77
N PRO A 91 -10.62 7.82 0.40
CA PRO A 91 -9.64 8.22 -0.62
C PRO A 91 -10.33 8.62 -1.93
N GLY A 92 -9.85 9.68 -2.57
CA GLY A 92 -10.49 10.25 -3.75
C GLY A 92 -10.66 9.27 -4.92
N ILE A 93 -9.66 8.39 -5.11
CA ILE A 93 -9.73 7.28 -6.05
C ILE A 93 -9.92 6.00 -5.24
N SER A 94 -11.02 5.28 -5.48
CA SER A 94 -11.32 4.02 -4.79
C SER A 94 -12.10 3.09 -5.72
N TRP A 95 -11.62 1.85 -5.83
CA TRP A 95 -12.32 0.74 -6.48
C TRP A 95 -13.57 0.32 -5.68
N ASN A 96 -13.44 0.30 -4.36
CA ASN A 96 -14.53 -0.07 -3.45
C ASN A 96 -14.34 0.65 -2.11
N THR A 97 -15.27 1.54 -1.79
CA THR A 97 -15.19 2.38 -0.59
C THR A 97 -15.32 1.59 0.71
N TYR A 98 -16.12 0.52 0.71
CA TYR A 98 -16.25 -0.37 1.87
C TYR A 98 -14.92 -1.09 2.14
N GLU A 99 -14.34 -1.70 1.11
CA GLU A 99 -13.04 -2.39 1.22
C GLU A 99 -11.92 -1.41 1.58
N SER A 100 -11.92 -0.20 1.01
CA SER A 100 -10.98 0.87 1.40
C SER A 100 -11.06 1.14 2.90
N MET A 101 -12.26 1.35 3.44
CA MET A 101 -12.43 1.64 4.87
C MET A 101 -12.05 0.46 5.76
N GLU A 102 -12.37 -0.78 5.35
CA GLU A 102 -11.93 -1.98 6.07
C GLU A 102 -10.40 -2.11 6.06
N SER A 103 -9.74 -1.84 4.93
CA SER A 103 -8.29 -1.83 4.81
C SER A 103 -7.65 -0.76 5.68
N ILE A 104 -8.18 0.47 5.70
CA ILE A 104 -7.69 1.55 6.58
C ILE A 104 -7.82 1.13 8.05
N ASN A 105 -8.97 0.61 8.46
CA ASN A 105 -9.19 0.12 9.82
C ASN A 105 -8.23 -1.01 10.18
N ARG A 106 -7.98 -1.93 9.24
CA ARG A 106 -7.02 -3.02 9.41
C ARG A 106 -5.60 -2.50 9.61
N LEU A 107 -5.14 -1.58 8.77
CA LEU A 107 -3.79 -1.00 8.88
C LEU A 107 -3.59 -0.29 10.22
N LYS A 108 -4.60 0.45 10.72
CA LYS A 108 -4.56 1.07 12.06
C LYS A 108 -4.44 0.03 13.18
N ARG A 109 -5.21 -1.05 13.11
CA ARG A 109 -5.12 -2.14 14.10
C ARG A 109 -3.73 -2.79 14.11
N ILE A 110 -3.13 -3.00 12.93
CA ILE A 110 -1.76 -3.54 12.82
C ILE A 110 -0.75 -2.56 13.40
N ARG A 111 -0.85 -1.26 13.05
CA ARG A 111 -0.01 -0.21 13.63
C ARG A 111 -0.04 -0.24 15.15
N ASP A 112 -1.24 -0.24 15.72
CA ASP A 112 -1.44 -0.18 17.16
C ASP A 112 -0.91 -1.44 17.86
N ALA A 113 -1.09 -2.62 17.24
CA ALA A 113 -0.57 -3.89 17.77
C ALA A 113 0.96 -4.00 17.71
N GLU A 114 1.57 -3.42 16.68
CA GLU A 114 3.03 -3.38 16.50
C GLU A 114 3.70 -2.25 17.29
N GLY A 115 2.92 -1.30 17.84
CA GLY A 115 3.46 -0.05 18.38
C GLY A 115 4.21 0.77 17.32
N GLY A 116 3.81 0.65 16.06
CA GLY A 116 4.50 1.22 14.91
C GLY A 116 3.96 2.57 14.45
N GLU A 117 4.52 3.08 13.36
CA GLU A 117 4.04 4.28 12.67
C GLU A 117 3.31 3.92 11.36
N LEU A 118 2.35 4.76 10.94
CA LEU A 118 1.72 4.68 9.63
C LEU A 118 2.25 5.82 8.75
N TRP A 119 2.89 5.45 7.63
CA TRP A 119 3.41 6.38 6.65
C TRP A 119 2.44 6.50 5.49
N TYR A 120 2.00 7.73 5.23
CA TYR A 120 1.04 8.08 4.18
C TYR A 120 1.74 8.32 2.85
N SER A 121 1.03 8.15 1.72
CA SER A 121 1.64 8.34 0.39
C SER A 121 1.68 9.80 -0.09
N HIS A 122 0.75 10.66 0.33
CA HIS A 122 0.57 12.01 -0.22
C HIS A 122 0.44 13.10 0.84
N HIS A 123 1.04 12.90 2.01
CA HIS A 123 1.04 13.90 3.07
C HIS A 123 2.37 14.67 3.13
N ALA A 124 2.42 15.82 2.45
CA ALA A 124 3.64 16.63 2.35
C ALA A 124 4.29 16.97 3.71
N PRO A 125 3.56 17.34 4.79
CA PRO A 125 4.18 17.59 6.09
C PRO A 125 4.91 16.38 6.70
N GLN A 126 4.37 15.17 6.55
CA GLN A 126 5.07 13.96 7.02
C GLN A 126 6.28 13.67 6.14
N TYR A 127 6.13 13.82 4.81
CA TYR A 127 7.24 13.68 3.88
C TYR A 127 8.41 14.60 4.27
N ASP A 128 8.17 15.90 4.42
CA ASP A 128 9.19 16.91 4.73
C ASP A 128 9.86 16.69 6.11
N ALA A 129 9.16 16.03 7.05
CA ALA A 129 9.70 15.70 8.37
C ALA A 129 10.59 14.46 8.38
N HIS A 130 10.51 13.62 7.34
CA HIS A 130 11.29 12.39 7.23
C HIS A 130 12.66 12.62 6.61
N LYS A 131 13.60 11.72 6.90
CA LYS A 131 14.89 11.73 6.23
C LYS A 131 14.71 11.31 4.77
N HIS A 132 15.33 12.04 3.85
CA HIS A 132 15.38 11.71 2.43
C HIS A 132 16.80 11.30 2.03
N ASP A 133 16.92 10.20 1.29
CA ASP A 133 18.17 9.71 0.69
C ASP A 133 19.35 9.58 1.68
N ALA A 134 19.03 9.44 2.98
CA ALA A 134 20.00 9.30 4.05
C ALA A 134 20.28 7.82 4.32
N PRO A 135 21.54 7.46 4.66
CA PRO A 135 21.85 6.10 5.08
C PRO A 135 20.99 5.67 6.27
N TYR A 136 20.62 4.39 6.28
CA TYR A 136 19.97 3.77 7.42
C TYR A 136 21.02 3.51 8.53
N GLU A 137 21.24 4.54 9.34
CA GLU A 137 22.15 4.52 10.50
C GLU A 137 21.49 4.10 11.80
#